data_AF-A0AAX4HNP3-F1
#
_entry.id   AF-A0AAX4HNP3-F1
#
_cell.length_a   1.000
_cell.length_b   1.000
_cell.length_c   1.000
_cell.angle_alpha   90.00
_cell.angle_beta   90.00
_cell.angle_gamma   90.00
#
_symmetry.space_group_name_H-M   'P 1'
#
loop_
_entity.id
_entity.type
_entity.pdbx_description
1 polymer ?
#
loop_
_entity_poly.entity_id
_entity_poly.type
_entity_poly.pdbx_seq_one_letter_code
_entity_poly.pdbx_strand_id
1 'polypeptide(L)'
;MAEQQKSSEMTDSLSNELVELFDMKKARIREDKELTVKANEAQRDIRLLSLMFRDGIPDITMSVNDTESIRWCERSQQLIYIQGDNAQLLEATSKEVRVRMRPFLKDLVKKAKDFYNDH
;
A
#
# COMPACT_ATOMS: atom_id res chain seq x y z
N MET A 1 22.91 -4.65 53.95
CA MET A 1 23.67 -4.41 52.69
C MET A 1 23.08 -5.14 51.47
N ALA A 2 22.19 -6.13 51.62
CA ALA A 2 21.60 -6.87 50.48
C ALA A 2 20.47 -6.13 49.72
N GLU A 3 19.80 -5.15 50.33
CA GLU A 3 18.67 -4.43 49.69
C GLU A 3 19.12 -3.38 48.66
N GLN A 4 20.30 -2.78 48.84
CA GLN A 4 20.84 -1.79 47.89
C GLN A 4 21.28 -2.41 46.56
N GLN A 5 21.77 -3.66 46.57
CA GLN A 5 22.19 -4.38 45.35
C GLN A 5 21.00 -4.86 44.51
N LYS A 6 19.91 -5.33 45.14
CA LYS A 6 18.68 -5.72 44.41
C LYS A 6 17.97 -4.54 43.75
N SER A 7 18.01 -3.38 44.40
CA SER A 7 17.45 -2.14 43.84
C SER A 7 18.17 -1.70 42.56
N SER A 8 19.50 -1.84 42.49
CA SER A 8 20.27 -1.42 41.31
C SER A 8 20.03 -2.35 40.11
N GLU A 9 19.97 -3.67 40.35
CA GLU A 9 19.67 -4.66 39.30
C GLU A 9 18.27 -4.47 38.70
N MET A 10 17.28 -4.13 39.53
CA MET A 10 15.93 -3.82 39.06
C MET A 10 15.87 -2.51 38.25
N THR A 11 16.58 -1.46 38.68
CA THR A 11 16.65 -0.21 37.91
C THR A 11 17.39 -0.37 36.59
N ASP A 12 18.41 -1.22 36.54
CA ASP A 12 19.17 -1.50 35.31
C ASP A 12 18.33 -2.36 34.33
N SER A 13 17.54 -3.32 34.84
CA SER A 13 16.57 -4.08 34.02
C SER A 13 15.48 -3.18 33.44
N LEU A 14 14.88 -2.32 34.27
CA LEU A 14 13.86 -1.34 33.84
C LEU A 14 14.42 -0.34 32.82
N SER A 15 15.66 0.11 33.00
CA SER A 15 16.34 0.99 32.05
C SER A 15 16.51 0.30 30.68
N ASN A 16 16.94 -0.96 30.68
CA ASN A 16 17.11 -1.74 29.44
C ASN A 16 15.76 -1.96 28.72
N GLU A 17 14.71 -2.35 29.44
CA GLU A 17 13.37 -2.50 28.88
C GLU A 17 12.83 -1.19 28.29
N LEU A 18 13.08 -0.05 28.94
CA LEU A 18 12.67 1.27 28.42
C LEU A 18 13.43 1.66 27.15
N VAL A 19 14.72 1.33 27.04
CA VAL A 19 15.52 1.55 25.83
C VAL A 19 14.99 0.69 24.69
N GLU A 20 14.72 -0.60 24.93
CA GLU A 20 14.13 -1.49 23.93
C GLU A 20 12.78 -0.98 23.42
N LEU A 21 11.89 -0.54 24.31
CA LEU A 21 10.61 0.05 23.93
C LEU A 21 10.77 1.33 23.09
N PHE A 22 11.78 2.14 23.39
CA PHE A 22 12.06 3.37 22.64
C PHE A 22 12.60 3.07 21.24
N ASP A 23 13.47 2.08 21.11
CA ASP A 23 14.01 1.63 19.83
C ASP A 23 12.94 0.96 18.96
N MET A 24 12.05 0.15 19.55
CA MET A 24 10.87 -0.37 18.87
C MET A 24 9.97 0.75 18.35
N LYS A 25 9.73 1.79 19.14
CA LYS A 25 8.94 2.96 18.72
C LYS A 25 9.61 3.69 17.55
N LYS A 26 10.93 3.90 17.59
CA LYS A 26 11.69 4.52 16.50
C LYS A 26 11.62 3.68 15.22
N ALA A 27 11.77 2.37 15.32
CA ALA A 27 11.69 1.45 14.20
C ALA A 27 10.32 1.55 13.51
N ARG A 28 9.23 1.49 14.29
CA ARG A 28 7.86 1.64 13.79
C ARG A 28 7.62 2.98 13.07
N ILE A 29 8.17 4.09 13.60
CA ILE A 29 8.07 5.40 12.95
C ILE A 29 8.82 5.41 11.61
N ARG A 30 9.97 4.75 11.53
CA ARG A 30 10.74 4.64 10.28
C ARG A 30 9.96 3.85 9.23
N GLU A 31 9.38 2.71 9.62
CA GLU A 31 8.56 1.88 8.74
C GLU A 31 7.34 2.63 8.20
N ASP A 32 6.62 3.39 9.04
CA ASP A 32 5.47 4.17 8.59
C ASP A 32 5.87 5.30 7.62
N LYS A 33 7.05 5.92 7.82
CA LYS A 33 7.59 6.89 6.86
C LYS A 33 7.88 6.24 5.51
N GLU A 34 8.53 5.08 5.50
CA GLU A 34 8.82 4.34 4.26
C GLU A 34 7.55 3.91 3.54
N LEU A 35 6.56 3.42 4.29
CA LEU A 35 5.25 3.06 3.75
C LEU A 35 4.55 4.27 3.15
N THR A 36 4.63 5.42 3.81
CA THR A 36 4.06 6.69 3.31
C THR A 36 4.70 7.12 1.99
N VAL A 37 6.03 7.03 1.87
CA VAL A 37 6.73 7.34 0.60
C VAL A 37 6.25 6.41 -0.52
N LYS A 38 6.24 5.10 -0.27
CA LYS A 38 5.77 4.11 -1.26
C LYS A 38 4.31 4.33 -1.65
N ALA A 39 3.46 4.68 -0.69
CA ALA A 39 2.04 4.94 -0.95
C ALA A 39 1.83 6.20 -1.79
N ASN A 40 2.64 7.24 -1.59
CA ASN A 40 2.60 8.45 -2.41
C ASN A 40 3.08 8.18 -3.85
N GLU A 41 4.10 7.34 -4.02
CA GLU A 41 4.51 6.90 -5.35
C GLU A 41 3.40 6.10 -6.04
N ALA A 42 2.79 5.15 -5.34
CA ALA A 42 1.64 4.39 -5.87
C ALA A 42 0.47 5.30 -6.24
N GLN A 43 0.17 6.32 -5.42
CA GLN A 43 -0.84 7.33 -5.72
C GLN A 43 -0.55 8.07 -7.02
N ARG A 44 0.71 8.47 -7.23
CA ARG A 44 1.15 9.16 -8.45
C ARG A 44 0.96 8.27 -9.67
N ASP A 45 1.31 6.99 -9.55
CA ASP A 45 1.16 6.00 -10.63
C ASP A 45 -0.33 5.79 -10.96
N ILE A 46 -1.20 5.64 -9.96
CA ILE A 46 -2.67 5.52 -10.14
C ILE A 46 -3.24 6.71 -10.92
N ARG A 47 -2.84 7.93 -10.55
CA ARG A 47 -3.28 9.16 -11.23
C ARG A 47 -2.80 9.22 -12.67
N LEU A 48 -1.52 8.91 -12.90
CA LEU A 48 -0.94 8.88 -14.24
C LEU A 48 -1.69 7.89 -15.13
N LEU A 49 -1.96 6.69 -14.63
CA LEU A 49 -2.72 5.69 -15.37
C LEU A 49 -4.14 6.11 -15.67
N SER A 50 -4.82 6.72 -14.69
CA SER A 50 -6.18 7.22 -14.91
C SER A 50 -6.21 8.30 -16.00
N LEU A 51 -5.17 9.12 -16.11
CA LEU A 51 -5.02 10.08 -17.21
C LEU A 51 -4.75 9.38 -18.55
N MET A 52 -3.85 8.39 -18.59
CA MET A 52 -3.52 7.67 -19.82
C MET A 52 -4.70 6.84 -20.36
N PHE A 53 -5.48 6.24 -19.47
CA PHE A 53 -6.60 5.37 -19.85
C PHE A 53 -7.86 6.18 -20.25
N ARG A 54 -7.91 7.46 -19.88
CA ARG A 54 -8.99 8.37 -20.21
C ARG A 54 -9.25 8.45 -21.72
N ASP A 55 -8.19 8.27 -22.52
CA ASP A 55 -8.23 8.40 -23.97
C ASP A 55 -8.57 7.07 -24.67
N GLY A 56 -9.74 6.52 -24.35
CA GLY A 56 -10.38 5.46 -25.14
C GLY A 56 -10.07 4.03 -24.72
N ILE A 57 -9.70 3.78 -23.46
CA ILE A 57 -9.60 2.41 -22.93
C ILE A 57 -10.98 1.94 -22.43
N PRO A 58 -11.50 0.79 -22.96
CA PRO A 58 -12.74 0.21 -22.47
C PRO A 58 -12.58 -0.34 -21.04
N ASP A 59 -13.66 -0.75 -20.39
CA ASP A 59 -13.59 -1.38 -19.07
C ASP A 59 -12.65 -2.61 -19.07
N ILE A 60 -11.52 -2.52 -18.36
CA ILE A 60 -10.52 -3.60 -18.22
C ILE A 60 -10.47 -4.04 -16.77
N THR A 61 -10.55 -5.36 -16.54
CA THR A 61 -10.41 -5.96 -15.22
C THR A 61 -9.22 -6.90 -15.14
N MET A 62 -8.56 -6.91 -13.99
CA MET A 62 -7.43 -7.77 -13.69
C MET A 62 -7.55 -8.29 -12.26
N SER A 63 -7.63 -9.61 -12.14
CA SER A 63 -7.60 -10.30 -10.85
C SER A 63 -6.19 -10.28 -10.26
N VAL A 64 -6.11 -9.93 -8.99
CA VAL A 64 -4.88 -9.94 -8.19
C VAL A 64 -4.77 -11.27 -7.44
N ASN A 65 -5.91 -11.75 -6.93
CA ASN A 65 -6.10 -13.08 -6.35
C ASN A 65 -7.59 -13.46 -6.48
N ASP A 66 -7.99 -14.55 -5.82
CA ASP A 66 -9.37 -15.05 -5.87
C ASP A 66 -10.42 -14.07 -5.32
N THR A 67 -9.99 -13.15 -4.45
CA THR A 67 -10.88 -12.22 -3.75
C THR A 67 -10.71 -10.78 -4.19
N GLU A 68 -9.60 -10.43 -4.83
CA GLU A 68 -9.22 -9.05 -5.12
C GLU A 68 -9.00 -8.83 -6.61
N SER A 69 -9.48 -7.71 -7.12
CA SER A 69 -9.24 -7.29 -8.50
C SER A 69 -9.12 -5.77 -8.62
N ILE A 70 -8.45 -5.35 -9.70
CA ILE A 70 -8.37 -3.95 -10.12
C ILE A 70 -9.14 -3.84 -11.42
N ARG A 71 -10.06 -2.88 -11.48
CA ARG A 71 -10.87 -2.58 -12.66
C ARG A 71 -10.71 -1.13 -13.06
N TRP A 72 -10.35 -0.89 -14.31
CA TRP A 72 -10.60 0.40 -14.95
C TRP A 72 -12.07 0.51 -15.32
N CYS A 73 -12.70 1.62 -14.95
CA CYS A 73 -14.08 1.93 -15.29
C CYS A 73 -14.10 3.17 -16.19
N GLU A 74 -14.42 3.00 -17.46
CA GLU A 74 -14.49 4.04 -18.49
C GLU A 74 -15.54 5.10 -18.12
N ARG A 75 -16.72 4.66 -17.63
CA ARG A 75 -17.81 5.58 -17.25
C ARG A 75 -17.40 6.60 -16.19
N SER A 76 -16.62 6.17 -15.20
CA SER A 76 -16.14 7.03 -14.13
C SER A 76 -14.72 7.54 -14.35
N GLN A 77 -14.04 7.07 -15.42
CA GLN A 77 -12.63 7.35 -15.73
C GLN A 77 -11.71 7.14 -14.53
N GLN A 78 -11.93 6.05 -13.79
CA GLN A 78 -11.26 5.79 -12.51
C GLN A 78 -10.87 4.32 -12.35
N LEU A 79 -9.77 4.10 -11.63
CA LEU A 79 -9.35 2.78 -11.16
C LEU A 79 -10.11 2.41 -9.89
N ILE A 80 -10.80 1.27 -9.95
CA ILE A 80 -11.59 0.69 -8.88
C ILE A 80 -10.85 -0.52 -8.32
N TYR A 81 -10.71 -0.56 -7.00
CA TYR A 81 -10.29 -1.73 -6.26
C TYR A 81 -11.53 -2.49 -5.80
N ILE A 82 -11.56 -3.79 -6.06
CA ILE A 82 -12.65 -4.68 -5.69
C ILE A 82 -12.09 -5.76 -4.78
N GLN A 83 -12.72 -5.98 -3.64
CA GLN A 83 -12.40 -7.03 -2.67
C GLN A 83 -13.69 -7.74 -2.25
N GLY A 84 -13.92 -8.95 -2.78
CA GLY A 84 -15.21 -9.64 -2.69
C GLY A 84 -16.33 -8.75 -3.23
N ASP A 85 -17.31 -8.45 -2.38
CA ASP A 85 -18.46 -7.59 -2.73
C ASP A 85 -18.17 -6.08 -2.56
N ASN A 86 -17.02 -5.72 -1.98
CA ASN A 86 -16.69 -4.31 -1.72
C ASN A 86 -15.93 -3.71 -2.91
N ALA A 87 -16.49 -2.66 -3.51
CA ALA A 87 -15.83 -1.87 -4.54
C ALA A 87 -15.58 -0.44 -4.04
N GLN A 88 -14.35 0.05 -4.22
CA GLN A 88 -13.97 1.41 -3.84
C GLN A 88 -12.92 1.97 -4.81
N LEU A 89 -12.75 3.29 -4.84
CA LEU A 89 -11.70 3.93 -5.63
C LEU A 89 -10.34 3.43 -5.15
N LEU A 90 -9.49 2.93 -6.06
CA LEU A 90 -8.15 2.48 -5.71
C LEU A 90 -7.33 3.61 -5.08
N GLU A 91 -7.55 4.86 -5.53
CA GLU A 91 -6.95 6.06 -4.96
C GLU A 91 -7.35 6.30 -3.49
N ALA A 92 -8.57 5.92 -3.09
CA ALA A 92 -9.11 6.12 -1.74
C ALA A 92 -8.78 4.97 -0.77
N THR A 93 -8.18 3.87 -1.24
CA THR A 93 -7.82 2.73 -0.40
C THR A 93 -6.73 3.05 0.63
N SER A 94 -6.44 2.10 1.53
CA SER A 94 -5.36 2.27 2.51
C SER A 94 -3.98 2.37 1.85
N LYS A 95 -2.97 2.89 2.58
CA LYS A 95 -1.60 3.00 2.09
C LYS A 95 -1.04 1.64 1.67
N GLU A 96 -1.30 0.63 2.47
CA GLU A 96 -0.86 -0.75 2.29
C GLU A 96 -1.45 -1.34 1.01
N VAL A 97 -2.75 -1.11 0.76
CA VAL A 97 -3.41 -1.57 -0.46
C VAL A 97 -2.79 -0.89 -1.68
N ARG A 98 -2.65 0.44 -1.69
CA ARG A 98 -2.03 1.14 -2.83
C ARG A 98 -0.63 0.63 -3.14
N VAL A 99 0.20 0.45 -2.11
CA VAL A 99 1.57 -0.08 -2.28
C VAL A 99 1.55 -1.50 -2.83
N ARG A 100 0.69 -2.36 -2.30
CA ARG A 100 0.54 -3.76 -2.73
C ARG A 100 0.00 -3.88 -4.16
N MET A 101 -0.89 -2.99 -4.57
CA MET A 101 -1.51 -2.99 -5.90
C MET A 101 -0.59 -2.43 -6.99
N ARG A 102 0.44 -1.67 -6.61
CA ARG A 102 1.35 -0.99 -7.54
C ARG A 102 2.01 -1.91 -8.60
N PRO A 103 2.49 -3.13 -8.30
CA PRO A 103 3.07 -4.01 -9.32
C PRO A 103 2.04 -4.39 -10.39
N PHE A 104 0.81 -4.67 -9.98
CA PHE A 104 -0.28 -5.09 -10.86
C PHE A 104 -0.72 -3.97 -11.80
N LEU A 105 -0.60 -2.70 -11.39
CA LEU A 105 -0.86 -1.56 -12.27
C LEU A 105 -0.05 -1.63 -13.58
N LYS A 106 1.19 -2.15 -13.55
CA LYS A 106 1.99 -2.34 -14.76
C LYS A 106 1.42 -3.42 -15.66
N ASP A 107 0.87 -4.48 -15.09
CA ASP A 107 0.23 -5.56 -15.85
C ASP A 107 -1.11 -5.12 -16.43
N LEU A 108 -1.83 -4.24 -15.74
CA LEU A 108 -3.01 -3.58 -16.26
C LEU A 108 -2.68 -2.75 -17.52
N VAL A 109 -1.55 -2.03 -17.51
CA VAL A 109 -1.06 -1.30 -18.70
C VAL A 109 -0.73 -2.25 -19.85
N LYS A 110 -0.12 -3.41 -19.57
CA LYS A 110 0.16 -4.39 -20.64
C LYS A 110 -1.14 -4.87 -21.28
N LYS A 111 -2.13 -5.27 -20.48
CA LYS A 111 -3.46 -5.65 -20.98
C LYS A 111 -4.11 -4.55 -21.80
N ALA A 112 -4.00 -3.31 -21.35
CA ALA A 112 -4.47 -2.13 -22.08
C ALA A 112 -3.74 -1.95 -23.43
N LYS A 113 -2.44 -2.19 -23.50
CA LYS A 113 -1.66 -2.12 -24.75
C LYS A 113 -2.03 -3.24 -25.72
N ASP A 114 -2.25 -4.45 -25.22
CA ASP A 114 -2.65 -5.58 -26.04
C ASP A 114 -3.99 -5.27 -26.76
N PHE A 115 -4.92 -4.61 -26.07
CA PHE A 115 -6.16 -4.12 -26.69
C PHE A 115 -5.92 -3.15 -27.87
N TYR A 116 -4.95 -2.25 -27.78
CA TYR A 116 -4.62 -1.33 -28.89
C TYR A 116 -3.83 -2.00 -30.03
N ASN A 117 -3.17 -3.14 -29.78
CA ASN A 117 -2.39 -3.84 -30.80
C ASN A 117 -3.23 -4.88 -31.58
N ASP A 118 -4.33 -5.37 -30.99
CA ASP A 118 -5.28 -6.28 -31.63
C ASP A 118 -6.33 -5.54 -32.50
N HIS A 119 -6.27 -4.21 -32.56
CA HIS A 119 -7.08 -3.32 -33.40
C HIS A 119 -6.22 -2.58 -34.43
#